data_AF-A0A932KA30-F1
#
_entry.id   AF-A0A932KA30-F1
#
_cell.length_a   1.000
_cell.length_b   1.000
_cell.length_c   1.000
_cell.angle_alpha   90.00
_cell.angle_beta   90.00
_cell.angle_gamma   90.00
#
_symmetry.space_group_name_H-M   'P 1'
#
loop_
_entity.id
_entity.type
_entity.pdbx_description
1 polymer ?
#
loop_
_entity_poly.entity_id
_entity_poly.type
_entity_poly.pdbx_seq_one_letter_code
_entity_poly.pdbx_strand_id
1 'polypeptide(L)' 'MASWELRIGSLRVYYDVMDDPEPLVEIVAVGIKRGNQVYIGGELYDL' A
#
# COMPACT_ATOMS: atom_id res chain seq x y z
N MET A 1 3.42 -2.87 9.12
CA MET A 1 3.52 -1.54 8.51
C MET A 1 4.41 -1.71 7.29
N ALA A 2 3.92 -1.37 6.10
CA ALA A 2 4.76 -1.38 4.92
C ALA A 2 5.72 -0.18 4.94
N SER A 3 6.89 -0.35 4.34
CA SER A 3 7.96 0.66 4.34
C SER A 3 7.70 1.78 3.34
N TRP A 4 6.93 1.49 2.28
CA TRP A 4 6.71 2.41 1.17
C TRP A 4 5.24 2.52 0.75
N GLU A 5 4.87 3.70 0.22
CA GLU A 5 3.56 3.98 -0.35
C GLU A 5 3.70 4.52 -1.78
N LEU A 6 3.08 3.85 -2.74
CA LEU A 6 2.92 4.34 -4.11
C LEU A 6 1.51 4.92 -4.30
N ARG A 7 1.45 6.12 -4.90
CA ARG A 7 0.21 6.88 -5.13
C ARG A 7 -0.14 6.90 -6.60
N ILE A 8 -1.26 6.29 -6.96
CA ILE A 8 -1.76 6.27 -8.34
C ILE A 8 -3.21 6.75 -8.35
N GLY A 9 -3.42 8.04 -8.62
CA GLY A 9 -4.75 8.65 -8.48
C GLY A 9 -5.32 8.45 -7.07
N SER A 10 -6.48 7.80 -6.98
CA SER A 10 -7.11 7.43 -5.70
C SER A 10 -6.55 6.16 -5.07
N LEU A 11 -5.73 5.37 -5.77
CA LEU A 11 -5.13 4.16 -5.23
C LEU A 11 -3.96 4.49 -4.28
N ARG A 12 -3.88 3.72 -3.20
CA ARG A 12 -2.76 3.69 -2.26
C ARG A 12 -2.24 2.26 -2.21
N VAL A 13 -1.03 2.07 -2.73
CA VAL A 13 -0.38 0.77 -2.80
C VAL A 13 0.75 0.77 -1.78
N TYR A 14 0.64 -0.11 -0.80
CA TYR A 14 1.62 -0.31 0.25
C TYR A 14 2.51 -1.47 -0.14
N TYR A 15 3.81 -1.28 -0.12
CA TYR A 15 4.75 -2.30 -0.55
C TYR A 15 6.05 -2.26 0.24
N ASP A 16 6.72 -3.41 0.23
CA ASP A 16 8.08 -3.58 0.71
C ASP A 16 8.98 -3.99 -0.46
N VAL A 17 10.25 -3.58 -0.38
CA VAL A 17 11.28 -3.94 -1.37
C VAL A 17 12.31 -4.81 -0.65
N MET A 18 12.57 -5.97 -1.24
CA MET A 18 13.59 -6.90 -0.78
C MET A 18 14.60 -7.08 -1.91
N ASP A 19 15.87 -6.77 -1.64
CA ASP A 19 16.93 -6.88 -2.65
C ASP A 19 17.55 -8.28 -2.70
N ASP A 20 17.47 -9.05 -1.61
CA ASP A 20 18.09 -10.37 -1.46
C ASP A 20 17.08 -11.44 -1.00
N PRO A 21 17.20 -12.70 -1.43
CA PRO A 21 18.19 -13.23 -2.40
C PRO A 21 17.86 -12.91 -3.87
N GLU A 22 16.64 -12.45 -4.15
CA GLU A 22 16.19 -12.04 -5.49
C GLU A 22 15.39 -10.74 -5.34
N PRO A 23 15.61 -9.72 -6.21
CA PRO A 23 14.86 -8.48 -6.14
C PRO A 23 13.36 -8.71 -6.26
N LEU A 24 12.63 -8.38 -5.19
CA LEU A 24 11.20 -8.58 -5.06
C LEU A 24 10.54 -7.31 -4.53
N VAL A 25 9.43 -6.93 -5.16
CA VAL A 25 8.51 -5.93 -4.64
C VAL A 25 7.28 -6.67 -4.12
N GLU A 26 7.12 -6.71 -2.80
CA GLU A 26 5.96 -7.33 -2.16
C GLU A 26 4.86 -6.29 -1.96
N ILE A 27 3.69 -6.53 -2.54
CA ILE A 27 2.52 -5.69 -2.32
C ILE A 27 1.83 -6.13 -1.03
N VAL A 28 1.96 -5.33 0.02
CA VAL A 28 1.37 -5.59 1.34
C VAL A 28 -0.13 -5.32 1.32
N ALA A 29 -0.55 -4.21 0.69
CA ALA A 29 -1.96 -3.87 0.57
C ALA A 29 -2.24 -2.90 -0.57
N VAL A 30 -3.46 -2.96 -1.09
CA VAL A 30 -3.99 -1.98 -2.05
C VAL A 30 -5.30 -1.42 -1.51
N GLY A 31 -5.35 -0.09 -1.41
CA GLY A 31 -6.53 0.62 -0.92
C GLY A 31 -6.93 1.81 -1.79
N ILE A 32 -8.09 2.36 -1.50
CA ILE A 32 -8.64 3.56 -2.15
C ILE A 32 -8.72 4.69 -1.12
N LYS A 33 -8.15 5.84 -1.44
CA LYS A 33 -8.25 7.05 -0.62
C LYS A 33 -9.56 7.78 -0.91
N ARG A 34 -10.30 8.11 0.15
CA ARG A 34 -11.52 8.93 0.13
C ARG A 34 -11.38 10.02 1.19
N GLY A 35 -11.12 11.26 0.75
CA GLY A 35 -10.80 12.35 1.67
C GLY A 35 -9.51 12.08 2.44
N ASN A 36 -9.56 12.12 3.77
CA ASN A 36 -8.43 11.78 4.63
C ASN A 36 -8.30 10.26 4.90
N GLN A 37 -9.32 9.46 4.59
CA GLN A 37 -9.39 8.03 4.90
C GLN A 37 -8.84 7.14 3.79
N VAL A 38 -8.32 5.96 4.15
CA VAL A 38 -7.91 4.89 3.21
C VAL A 38 -8.72 3.64 3.52
N TYR A 39 -9.25 3.00 2.48
CA TYR A 39 -10.03 1.76 2.59
C TYR A 39 -9.29 0.62 1.90
N ILE A 40 -9.04 -0.49 2.60
CA ILE A 40 -8.38 -1.70 2.08
C ILE A 40 -9.37 -2.85 2.19
N GLY A 41 -9.64 -3.55 1.08
CA GLY A 41 -10.66 -4.61 1.06
C GLY A 41 -12.08 -4.15 1.41
N GLY A 42 -12.35 -2.84 1.36
CA GLY A 42 -13.62 -2.25 1.78
C GLY A 42 -13.66 -1.76 3.23
N GLU A 43 -12.69 -2.14 4.05
CA GLU A 43 -12.59 -1.75 5.46
C GLU A 43 -11.76 -0.48 5.62
N LEU A 44 -12.17 0.39 6.56
CA LEU A 44 -11.42 1.59 6.90
C LEU A 44 -10.11 1.20 7.60
N TYR A 45 -8.99 1.71 7.07
CA TYR A 45 -7.68 1.50 7.67
C TYR A 45 -7.19 2.82 8.27
N ASP A 46 -6.97 2.83 9.58
CA ASP A 46 -6.28 3.93 10.25
C ASP A 46 -4.78 3.80 9.94
N LEU A 47 -4.24 4.83 9.30
CA LEU A 47 -2.82 4.99 9.02
C LEU A 47 -2.07 5.53 10.24
#